data_AF-A0A6V7V778-F1
#
_entry.id   AF-A0A6V7V778-F1
#
_cell.length_a   1.000
_cell.length_b   1.000
_cell.length_c   1.000
_cell.angle_alpha   90.00
_cell.angle_beta   90.00
_cell.angle_gamma   90.00
#
_symmetry.space_group_name_H-M   'P 1'
#
loop_
_entity.id
_entity.type
_entity.pdbx_description
1 polymer ?
#
loop_
_entity_poly.entity_id
_entity_poly.type
_entity_poly.pdbx_seq_one_letter_code
_entity_poly.pdbx_strand_id
1 'polypeptide(L)'
;MDSRTRITVRNLRIREDTAKYLHNLDTNGPFYDPKSRSMRENPFKDMPGKEQEAAQYAGENFMRYTGEVAEANEAQVFAWQARCKGIDIHSLAEPTRLESLKREFEQQKEQNKSSVQNELLEKYGGEEHLSAPPKELLLAQSENYVEYNRKGKVIKGDEGPAVKSKYEEDALINNHTSVWGSYWRDGRWGYRCCHQFLRNSYCLGEQGILVEQAELGPISGAKYPSIEQQKSTKTLQPSSAMQNAIKNVFEGSEGSSCQVKQNEKEESPYAKSVANSNSDNEEESEDDENAEDDIELDEEELRLYEEQLENEKKKKLRDEKRRETKRKKRKNKKEKAKQRKDDGVKRKRRRKSSSSSSSNSNSDEEKEDSTSDEDLSFASGSNKKFSKELKKAIKKQLDERRQGKEVAEMGERKRKFHSGLDDETTQKPSEIDREAYNLTRIHSADPMAKMMEEKEQKRMTKKAKKG
;
A
#
# COMPACT_ATOMS: atom_id res chain seq x y z
N MET A 1 -4.90 -52.66 -45.45
CA MET A 1 -4.74 -51.74 -44.30
C MET A 1 -6.13 -51.36 -43.81
N ASP A 2 -6.51 -51.89 -42.66
CA ASP A 2 -7.88 -51.93 -42.15
C ASP A 2 -8.41 -50.52 -41.77
N SER A 3 -9.59 -50.15 -42.28
CA SER A 3 -10.21 -48.83 -42.06
C SER A 3 -10.77 -48.65 -40.64
N ARG A 4 -10.91 -49.73 -39.87
CA ARG A 4 -11.39 -49.71 -38.47
C ARG A 4 -10.33 -49.27 -37.44
N THR A 5 -9.05 -49.38 -37.77
CA THR A 5 -7.94 -48.90 -36.91
C THR A 5 -7.44 -47.51 -37.32
N ARG A 6 -8.07 -46.88 -38.31
CA ARG A 6 -7.81 -45.49 -38.68
C ARG A 6 -8.47 -44.59 -37.64
N ILE A 7 -7.76 -44.35 -36.54
CA ILE A 7 -8.12 -43.35 -35.53
C ILE A 7 -8.37 -42.05 -36.30
N THR A 8 -9.63 -41.60 -36.34
CA THR A 8 -9.95 -40.32 -36.96
C THR A 8 -9.23 -39.27 -36.13
N VAL A 9 -8.24 -38.61 -36.75
CA VAL A 9 -7.51 -37.50 -36.11
C VAL A 9 -8.54 -36.39 -35.89
N ARG A 10 -9.10 -36.33 -34.68
CA ARG A 10 -9.99 -35.25 -34.27
C ARG A 10 -9.11 -34.02 -34.04
N ASN A 11 -9.55 -32.87 -34.54
CA ASN A 11 -8.90 -31.61 -34.19
C ASN A 11 -9.02 -31.40 -32.67
N LEU A 12 -7.87 -31.30 -31.98
CA LEU A 12 -7.81 -31.16 -30.52
C LEU A 12 -8.29 -29.78 -30.02
N ARG A 13 -8.40 -28.79 -30.90
CA ARG A 13 -8.90 -27.46 -30.54
C ARG A 13 -10.41 -27.53 -30.30
N ILE A 14 -10.81 -27.15 -29.09
CA ILE A 14 -12.21 -26.95 -28.72
C ILE A 14 -12.75 -25.76 -29.53
N ARG A 15 -13.89 -25.95 -30.21
CA ARG A 15 -14.49 -24.92 -31.08
C ARG A 15 -15.32 -23.89 -30.30
N GLU A 16 -15.77 -24.25 -29.11
CA GLU A 16 -16.56 -23.40 -28.21
C GLU A 16 -15.69 -22.30 -27.57
N ASP A 17 -14.42 -22.60 -27.30
CA ASP A 17 -13.47 -21.65 -26.74
C ASP A 17 -12.92 -20.71 -27.82
N THR A 18 -13.31 -19.44 -27.72
CA THR A 18 -12.78 -18.39 -28.58
C THR A 18 -11.34 -18.04 -28.17
N ALA A 19 -10.47 -17.82 -29.16
CA ALA A 19 -9.09 -17.44 -28.87
C ALA A 19 -9.03 -16.00 -28.35
N LYS A 20 -8.15 -15.71 -27.38
CA LYS A 20 -8.04 -14.40 -26.72
C LYS A 20 -7.94 -13.22 -27.70
N TYR A 21 -7.08 -13.34 -28.72
CA TYR A 21 -6.88 -12.31 -29.75
C TYR A 21 -8.05 -12.12 -30.73
N LEU A 22 -9.09 -12.97 -30.65
CA LEU A 22 -10.30 -12.83 -31.46
C LEU A 22 -11.44 -12.15 -30.70
N HIS A 23 -11.28 -11.85 -29.41
CA HIS A 23 -12.28 -11.11 -28.65
C HIS A 23 -12.44 -9.67 -29.14
N ASN A 24 -11.33 -9.03 -29.51
CA ASN A 24 -11.32 -7.69 -30.11
C ASN A 24 -10.40 -7.69 -31.35
N LEU A 25 -10.96 -7.38 -32.52
CA LEU A 25 -10.26 -7.34 -33.81
C LEU A 25 -9.72 -5.93 -34.14
N ASP A 26 -9.98 -4.95 -33.29
CA ASP A 26 -9.50 -3.59 -33.50
C ASP A 26 -7.98 -3.54 -33.44
N THR A 27 -7.40 -2.74 -34.33
CA THR A 27 -5.94 -2.54 -34.41
C THR A 27 -5.35 -1.92 -33.14
N ASN A 28 -6.17 -1.16 -32.39
CA ASN A 28 -5.81 -0.53 -31.12
C ASN A 28 -6.29 -1.32 -29.89
N GLY A 29 -6.71 -2.58 -30.08
CA GLY A 29 -7.11 -3.46 -28.99
C GLY A 29 -5.96 -3.82 -28.03
N PRO A 30 -6.24 -4.59 -26.97
CA PRO A 30 -5.20 -5.04 -26.06
C PRO A 30 -4.20 -5.96 -26.77
N PHE A 31 -2.94 -5.84 -26.38
CA PHE A 31 -1.87 -6.64 -26.95
C PHE A 31 -1.95 -8.10 -26.48
N TYR A 32 -1.88 -9.03 -27.44
CA TYR A 32 -1.73 -10.46 -27.21
C TYR A 32 -0.32 -10.90 -27.59
N ASP A 33 0.39 -11.50 -26.64
CA ASP A 33 1.70 -12.10 -26.89
C ASP A 33 1.52 -13.55 -27.38
N PRO A 34 1.84 -13.88 -28.65
CA PRO A 34 1.66 -15.23 -29.19
C PRO A 34 2.62 -16.27 -28.58
N LYS A 35 3.73 -15.84 -27.95
CA LYS A 35 4.70 -16.76 -27.36
C LYS A 35 4.19 -17.32 -26.05
N SER A 36 3.90 -16.44 -25.09
CA SER A 36 3.32 -16.80 -23.79
C SER A 36 1.82 -17.07 -23.84
N ARG A 37 1.16 -16.76 -24.97
CA ARG A 37 -0.29 -16.86 -25.16
C ARG A 37 -1.08 -16.06 -24.14
N SER A 38 -0.51 -14.92 -23.73
CA SER A 38 -1.11 -14.06 -22.71
C SER A 38 -1.63 -12.75 -23.30
N MET A 39 -2.79 -12.33 -22.81
CA MET A 39 -3.34 -11.00 -23.04
C MET A 39 -3.56 -10.34 -21.68
N ARG A 40 -2.95 -9.18 -21.50
CA ARG A 40 -2.84 -8.57 -20.17
C ARG A 40 -4.05 -7.72 -19.80
N GLU A 41 -4.41 -6.84 -20.72
CA GLU A 41 -5.52 -5.90 -20.59
C GLU A 41 -6.86 -6.53 -20.99
N ASN A 42 -7.95 -5.93 -20.54
CA ASN A 42 -9.30 -6.36 -20.90
C ASN A 42 -9.63 -5.97 -22.36
N PRO A 43 -10.02 -6.91 -23.25
CA PRO A 43 -10.45 -6.61 -24.62
C PRO A 43 -11.74 -5.81 -24.75
N PHE A 44 -12.57 -5.76 -23.71
CA PHE A 44 -13.89 -5.13 -23.74
C PHE A 44 -13.96 -3.76 -23.04
N LYS A 45 -12.83 -3.21 -22.58
CA LYS A 45 -12.79 -2.00 -21.74
C LYS A 45 -13.49 -0.76 -22.31
N ASP A 46 -13.41 -0.57 -23.64
CA ASP A 46 -13.94 0.60 -24.33
C ASP A 46 -15.24 0.29 -25.12
N MET A 47 -15.84 -0.90 -24.93
CA MET A 47 -17.03 -1.34 -25.66
C MET A 47 -18.29 -1.37 -24.76
N PRO A 48 -19.26 -0.44 -24.95
CA PRO A 48 -20.48 -0.42 -24.15
C PRO A 48 -21.37 -1.64 -24.46
N GLY A 49 -21.96 -2.24 -23.41
CA GLY A 49 -22.94 -3.33 -23.54
C GLY A 49 -22.36 -4.75 -23.65
N LYS A 50 -21.03 -4.92 -23.58
CA LYS A 50 -20.35 -6.23 -23.63
C LYS A 50 -19.92 -6.78 -22.26
N GLU A 51 -20.58 -6.35 -21.19
CA GLU A 51 -20.25 -6.77 -19.82
C GLU A 51 -20.39 -8.28 -19.60
N GLN A 52 -21.37 -8.91 -20.27
CA GLN A 52 -21.57 -10.36 -20.23
C GLN A 52 -20.44 -11.14 -20.91
N GLU A 53 -19.88 -10.60 -21.99
CA GLU A 53 -18.70 -11.18 -22.67
C GLU A 53 -17.42 -10.92 -21.84
N ALA A 54 -17.34 -9.76 -21.18
CA ALA A 54 -16.25 -9.45 -20.26
C ALA A 54 -16.21 -10.39 -19.04
N ALA A 55 -17.35 -10.93 -18.61
CA ALA A 55 -17.38 -11.95 -17.56
C ALA A 55 -16.69 -13.27 -17.99
N GLN A 56 -16.69 -13.60 -19.29
CA GLN A 56 -15.95 -14.75 -19.80
C GLN A 56 -14.45 -14.49 -19.83
N TYR A 57 -14.03 -13.29 -20.23
CA TYR A 57 -12.61 -12.91 -20.24
C TYR A 57 -12.41 -11.40 -20.05
N ALA A 58 -11.98 -11.02 -18.84
CA ALA A 58 -11.67 -9.64 -18.47
C ALA A 58 -10.16 -9.30 -18.55
N GLY A 59 -9.36 -10.15 -19.20
CA GLY A 59 -7.89 -10.03 -19.24
C GLY A 59 -7.19 -10.75 -18.09
N GLU A 60 -5.90 -11.07 -18.27
CA GLU A 60 -5.14 -11.82 -17.27
C GLU A 60 -4.78 -11.01 -16.02
N ASN A 61 -4.63 -9.68 -16.13
CA ASN A 61 -4.35 -8.86 -14.94
C ASN A 61 -5.47 -8.96 -13.91
N PHE A 62 -6.72 -9.00 -14.35
CA PHE A 62 -7.86 -9.16 -13.46
C PHE A 62 -7.74 -10.47 -12.68
N MET A 63 -7.57 -11.60 -13.38
CA MET A 63 -7.48 -12.92 -12.75
C MET A 63 -6.25 -13.09 -11.83
N ARG A 64 -5.15 -12.38 -12.11
CA ARG A 64 -3.90 -12.49 -11.32
C ARG A 64 -4.01 -11.88 -9.92
N TYR A 65 -4.82 -10.83 -9.75
CA TYR A 65 -4.96 -10.13 -8.48
C TYR A 65 -6.27 -10.46 -7.75
N THR A 66 -7.13 -11.30 -8.35
CA THR A 66 -8.37 -11.76 -7.72
C THR A 66 -8.14 -13.02 -6.87
N GLY A 67 -8.98 -13.20 -5.84
CA GLY A 67 -8.97 -14.39 -4.99
C GLY A 67 -7.91 -14.34 -3.89
N GLU A 68 -7.37 -15.51 -3.55
CA GLU A 68 -6.44 -15.73 -2.42
C GLU A 68 -5.12 -14.96 -2.54
N VAL A 69 -4.74 -14.52 -3.76
CA VAL A 69 -3.53 -13.72 -3.98
C VAL A 69 -3.59 -12.41 -3.19
N ALA A 70 -4.77 -11.80 -3.08
CA ALA A 70 -4.95 -10.57 -2.29
C ALA A 70 -4.67 -10.83 -0.80
N GLU A 71 -5.24 -11.90 -0.24
CA GLU A 71 -5.08 -12.27 1.16
C GLU A 71 -3.64 -12.67 1.51
N ALA A 72 -2.95 -13.36 0.59
CA ALA A 72 -1.53 -13.71 0.72
C ALA A 72 -0.63 -12.47 0.71
N ASN A 73 -0.91 -11.50 -0.17
CA ASN A 73 -0.19 -10.22 -0.19
C ASN A 73 -0.42 -9.43 1.11
N GLU A 74 -1.65 -9.39 1.62
CA GLU A 74 -1.96 -8.76 2.91
C GLU A 74 -1.24 -9.46 4.07
N ALA A 75 -1.17 -10.79 4.05
CA ALA A 75 -0.45 -11.58 5.03
C ALA A 75 1.06 -11.25 5.00
N GLN A 76 1.65 -11.08 3.82
CA GLN A 76 3.04 -10.64 3.69
C GLN A 76 3.26 -9.23 4.22
N VAL A 77 2.37 -8.29 3.91
CA VAL A 77 2.42 -6.93 4.47
C VAL A 77 2.31 -6.95 6.00
N PHE A 78 1.44 -7.80 6.55
CA PHE A 78 1.32 -8.00 7.98
C PHE A 78 2.62 -8.53 8.61
N ALA A 79 3.27 -9.52 7.97
CA ALA A 79 4.58 -10.04 8.38
C ALA A 79 5.63 -8.92 8.50
N TRP A 80 5.74 -8.07 7.47
CA TRP A 80 6.69 -6.95 7.46
C TRP A 80 6.39 -5.94 8.56
N GLN A 81 5.11 -5.61 8.76
CA GLN A 81 4.70 -4.70 9.83
C GLN A 81 5.00 -5.28 11.23
N ALA A 82 4.79 -6.58 11.42
CA ALA A 82 5.11 -7.26 12.67
C ALA A 82 6.62 -7.29 12.93
N ARG A 83 7.42 -7.55 11.89
CA ARG A 83 8.90 -7.52 11.96
C ARG A 83 9.40 -6.13 12.34
N CYS A 84 8.83 -5.06 11.77
CA CYS A 84 9.15 -3.67 12.17
C CYS A 84 8.77 -3.36 13.62
N LYS A 85 7.78 -4.06 14.19
CA LYS A 85 7.39 -3.94 15.61
C LYS A 85 8.22 -4.84 16.54
N GLY A 86 9.16 -5.61 16.00
CA GLY A 86 10.03 -6.52 16.76
C GLY A 86 9.47 -7.93 16.96
N ILE A 87 8.34 -8.28 16.31
CA ILE A 87 7.84 -9.65 16.31
C ILE A 87 8.28 -10.30 15.00
N ASP A 88 9.29 -11.17 15.08
CA ASP A 88 9.84 -11.81 13.88
C ASP A 88 8.95 -12.98 13.44
N ILE A 89 8.25 -12.79 12.32
CA ILE A 89 7.32 -13.74 11.73
C ILE A 89 7.50 -13.64 10.21
N HIS A 90 7.60 -14.80 9.55
CA HIS A 90 7.81 -14.87 8.11
C HIS A 90 6.64 -15.60 7.42
N SER A 91 6.15 -15.08 6.30
CA SER A 91 5.03 -15.65 5.56
C SER A 91 5.34 -17.03 4.95
N LEU A 92 6.53 -17.21 4.39
CA LEU A 92 6.96 -18.50 3.81
C LEU A 92 7.47 -19.52 4.84
N ALA A 93 8.26 -19.10 5.85
CA ALA A 93 8.84 -20.03 6.82
C ALA A 93 7.83 -20.43 7.92
N GLU A 94 7.00 -19.51 8.39
CA GLU A 94 6.01 -19.75 9.45
C GLU A 94 4.58 -19.34 9.03
N PRO A 95 4.02 -19.92 7.95
CA PRO A 95 2.73 -19.51 7.38
C PRO A 95 1.57 -19.68 8.36
N THR A 96 1.52 -20.80 9.09
CA THR A 96 0.42 -21.11 10.02
C THR A 96 0.43 -20.20 11.24
N ARG A 97 1.62 -19.88 11.77
CA ARG A 97 1.78 -18.94 12.88
C ARG A 97 1.36 -17.54 12.47
N LEU A 98 1.81 -17.09 11.29
CA LEU A 98 1.42 -15.80 10.75
C LEU A 98 -0.10 -15.71 10.60
N GLU A 99 -0.73 -16.76 10.08
CA GLU A 99 -2.15 -16.82 9.81
C GLU A 99 -2.98 -16.75 11.10
N SER A 100 -2.59 -17.51 12.14
CA SER A 100 -3.19 -17.41 13.48
C SER A 100 -3.08 -15.99 14.04
N LEU A 101 -1.90 -15.37 13.94
CA LEU A 101 -1.66 -14.01 14.42
C LEU A 101 -2.43 -12.96 13.60
N LYS A 102 -2.57 -13.14 12.29
CA LYS A 102 -3.38 -12.27 11.43
C LYS A 102 -4.85 -12.32 11.85
N ARG A 103 -5.40 -13.52 12.08
CA ARG A 103 -6.78 -13.70 12.56
C ARG A 103 -7.01 -13.06 13.92
N GLU A 104 -6.10 -13.28 14.87
CA GLU A 104 -6.17 -12.66 16.20
C GLU A 104 -6.10 -11.12 16.09
N PHE A 105 -5.23 -10.60 15.22
CA PHE A 105 -5.11 -9.17 14.97
C PHE A 105 -6.39 -8.58 14.35
N GLU A 106 -7.04 -9.27 13.41
CA GLU A 106 -8.31 -8.84 12.82
C GLU A 106 -9.44 -8.78 13.86
N GLN A 107 -9.56 -9.80 14.71
CA GLN A 107 -10.52 -9.82 15.82
C GLN A 107 -10.29 -8.66 16.79
N GLN A 108 -9.03 -8.42 17.19
CA GLN A 108 -8.68 -7.30 18.06
C GLN A 108 -8.91 -5.95 17.36
N LYS A 109 -8.67 -5.87 16.05
CA LYS A 109 -8.93 -4.66 15.26
C LYS A 109 -10.42 -4.35 15.20
N GLU A 110 -11.29 -5.35 15.10
CA GLU A 110 -12.75 -5.17 15.16
C GLU A 110 -13.20 -4.72 16.56
N GLN A 111 -12.70 -5.35 17.62
CA GLN A 111 -12.96 -4.94 19.00
C GLN A 111 -12.46 -3.51 19.28
N ASN A 112 -11.30 -3.14 18.75
CA ASN A 112 -10.75 -1.80 18.89
C ASN A 112 -11.54 -0.77 18.06
N LYS A 113 -12.08 -1.15 16.90
CA LYS A 113 -12.97 -0.27 16.13
C LYS A 113 -14.26 0.00 16.90
N SER A 114 -14.88 -1.02 17.49
CA SER A 114 -16.11 -0.85 18.28
C SER A 114 -15.84 -0.08 19.57
N SER A 115 -14.72 -0.33 20.27
CA SER A 115 -14.35 0.46 21.45
C SER A 115 -14.09 1.92 21.10
N VAL A 116 -13.35 2.21 20.02
CA VAL A 116 -13.12 3.59 19.55
C VAL A 116 -14.43 4.26 19.13
N GLN A 117 -15.33 3.53 18.46
CA GLN A 117 -16.66 4.05 18.12
C GLN A 117 -17.45 4.40 19.38
N ASN A 118 -17.46 3.53 20.40
CA ASN A 118 -18.14 3.78 21.68
C ASN A 118 -17.51 4.96 22.42
N GLU A 119 -16.18 5.05 22.50
CA GLU A 119 -15.50 6.20 23.09
C GLU A 119 -15.84 7.49 22.37
N LEU A 120 -15.97 7.45 21.04
CA LEU A 120 -16.35 8.62 20.24
C LEU A 120 -17.81 9.01 20.52
N LEU A 121 -18.71 8.03 20.62
CA LEU A 121 -20.10 8.22 21.00
C LEU A 121 -20.24 8.82 22.41
N GLU A 122 -19.44 8.36 23.38
CA GLU A 122 -19.41 8.93 24.73
C GLU A 122 -18.89 10.37 24.76
N LYS A 123 -17.83 10.66 23.98
CA LYS A 123 -17.21 12.00 23.93
C LYS A 123 -18.08 13.04 23.24
N TYR A 124 -18.77 12.65 22.16
CA TYR A 124 -19.48 13.59 21.30
C TYR A 124 -21.01 13.46 21.36
N GLY A 125 -21.54 12.43 22.00
CA GLY A 125 -22.98 12.12 22.01
C GLY A 125 -23.50 11.66 20.64
N GLY A 126 -24.80 11.36 20.55
CA GLY A 126 -25.47 11.03 19.28
C GLY A 126 -25.91 9.57 19.10
N GLU A 127 -25.91 8.77 20.17
CA GLU A 127 -26.44 7.41 20.17
C GLU A 127 -27.91 7.36 19.68
N GLU A 128 -28.71 8.38 20.03
CA GLU A 128 -30.11 8.55 19.63
C GLU A 128 -30.30 8.62 18.10
N HIS A 129 -29.27 9.03 17.35
CA HIS A 129 -29.30 9.12 15.89
C HIS A 129 -28.80 7.87 15.18
N LEU A 130 -28.21 6.92 15.91
CA LEU A 130 -27.68 5.68 15.34
C LEU A 130 -28.79 4.65 15.12
N SER A 131 -29.78 4.60 16.03
CA SER A 131 -31.00 3.83 15.86
C SER A 131 -32.03 4.63 15.05
N ALA A 132 -31.88 4.64 13.72
CA ALA A 132 -32.91 5.22 12.87
C ALA A 132 -34.22 4.43 13.06
N PRO A 133 -35.32 5.06 13.52
CA PRO A 133 -36.61 4.38 13.59
C PRO A 133 -37.02 3.91 12.19
N PRO A 134 -37.87 2.87 12.09
CA PRO A 134 -38.28 2.32 10.80
C PRO A 134 -38.78 3.44 9.87
N LYS A 135 -38.42 3.35 8.58
CA LYS A 135 -38.64 4.41 7.60
C LYS A 135 -40.11 4.86 7.52
N GLU A 136 -41.04 3.96 7.80
CA GLU A 136 -42.48 4.23 7.88
C GLU A 136 -42.82 5.29 8.94
N LEU A 137 -42.18 5.24 10.11
CA LEU A 137 -42.37 6.21 11.18
C LEU A 137 -41.67 7.54 10.87
N LEU A 138 -40.55 7.52 10.14
CA LEU A 138 -39.84 8.73 9.73
C LEU A 138 -40.60 9.51 8.65
N LEU A 139 -41.15 8.82 7.66
CA LEU A 139 -41.85 9.43 6.53
C LEU A 139 -43.34 9.63 6.79
N ALA A 140 -43.88 9.07 7.88
CA ALA A 140 -45.31 9.02 8.21
C ALA A 140 -46.18 8.46 7.05
N GLN A 141 -45.56 7.78 6.09
CA GLN A 141 -46.21 7.14 4.97
C GLN A 141 -46.52 5.70 5.37
N SER A 142 -47.81 5.36 5.37
CA SER A 142 -48.29 4.00 5.64
C SER A 142 -48.27 3.09 4.41
N GLU A 143 -47.84 3.59 3.25
CA GLU A 143 -47.90 2.90 1.97
C GLU A 143 -46.50 2.76 1.36
N ASN A 144 -46.01 1.52 1.26
CA ASN A 144 -44.80 1.23 0.50
C ASN A 144 -45.17 1.09 -0.98
N TYR A 145 -44.58 1.95 -1.83
CA TYR A 145 -44.78 1.88 -3.27
C TYR A 145 -44.12 0.63 -3.86
N VAL A 146 -44.91 -0.21 -4.53
CA VAL A 146 -44.45 -1.46 -5.16
C VAL A 146 -44.70 -1.40 -6.67
N GLU A 147 -43.64 -1.49 -7.46
CA GLU A 147 -43.71 -1.56 -8.92
C GLU A 147 -43.77 -3.02 -9.37
N TYR A 148 -44.83 -3.40 -10.09
CA TYR A 148 -44.95 -4.73 -10.69
C TYR A 148 -44.52 -4.72 -12.16
N ASN A 149 -43.79 -5.75 -12.56
CA ASN A 149 -43.58 -6.06 -13.97
C ASN A 149 -44.90 -6.46 -14.63
N ARG A 150 -44.99 -6.42 -15.97
CA ARG A 150 -46.14 -6.93 -16.74
C ARG A 150 -46.47 -8.40 -16.45
N LYS A 151 -45.51 -9.17 -15.93
CA LYS A 151 -45.68 -10.57 -15.48
C LYS A 151 -46.10 -10.71 -14.00
N GLY A 152 -46.32 -9.62 -13.27
CA GLY A 152 -46.72 -9.63 -11.86
C GLY A 152 -45.59 -9.83 -10.85
N LYS A 153 -44.32 -9.86 -11.28
CA LYS A 153 -43.16 -9.88 -10.37
C LYS A 153 -42.83 -8.47 -9.88
N VAL A 154 -42.55 -8.31 -8.59
CA VAL A 154 -42.09 -7.04 -8.02
C VAL A 154 -40.72 -6.68 -8.63
N ILE A 155 -40.59 -5.46 -9.16
CA ILE A 155 -39.34 -4.89 -9.67
C ILE A 155 -38.72 -3.97 -8.61
N LYS A 156 -39.56 -3.24 -7.87
CA LYS A 156 -39.15 -2.24 -6.89
C LYS A 156 -40.14 -2.21 -5.73
N GLY A 157 -39.64 -2.08 -4.52
CA GLY A 157 -40.43 -2.24 -3.29
C GLY A 157 -40.20 -3.60 -2.65
N ASP A 158 -40.81 -3.81 -1.48
CA ASP A 158 -40.66 -5.06 -0.74
C ASP A 158 -41.39 -6.20 -1.45
N GLU A 159 -40.78 -7.38 -1.48
CA GLU A 159 -41.45 -8.58 -1.95
C GLU A 159 -42.63 -8.89 -1.02
N GLY A 160 -43.78 -9.22 -1.60
CA GLY A 160 -44.97 -9.56 -0.80
C GLY A 160 -44.67 -10.72 0.16
N PRO A 161 -45.32 -10.76 1.34
CA PRO A 161 -45.09 -11.81 2.32
C PRO A 161 -45.32 -13.19 1.67
N ALA A 162 -44.51 -14.17 2.08
CA ALA A 162 -44.67 -15.54 1.61
C ALA A 162 -46.11 -16.03 1.87
N VAL A 163 -46.69 -16.70 0.87
CA VAL A 163 -48.06 -17.23 0.95
C VAL A 163 -48.13 -18.25 2.08
N LYS A 164 -48.80 -17.89 3.17
CA LYS A 164 -49.10 -18.81 4.29
C LYS A 164 -50.19 -19.79 3.86
N SER A 165 -50.20 -21.00 4.40
CA SER A 165 -51.31 -21.93 4.12
C SER A 165 -52.61 -21.47 4.78
N LYS A 166 -53.71 -22.15 4.43
CA LYS A 166 -55.06 -21.86 4.96
C LYS A 166 -55.16 -22.05 6.48
N TYR A 167 -54.27 -22.84 7.08
CA TYR A 167 -54.28 -23.13 8.50
C TYR A 167 -53.39 -22.14 9.26
N GLU A 168 -53.71 -21.87 10.52
CA GLU A 168 -52.87 -21.06 11.40
C GLU A 168 -51.51 -21.75 11.61
N GLU A 169 -50.53 -21.33 10.82
CA GLU A 169 -49.13 -21.72 10.98
C GLU A 169 -48.50 -20.96 12.16
N ASP A 170 -47.52 -21.58 12.80
CA ASP A 170 -46.73 -20.98 13.87
C ASP A 170 -47.54 -20.51 15.11
N ALA A 171 -48.78 -21.00 15.28
CA ALA A 171 -49.55 -20.84 16.50
C ALA A 171 -49.02 -21.78 17.59
N LEU A 172 -48.01 -21.34 18.32
CA LEU A 172 -47.37 -22.14 19.35
C LEU A 172 -48.10 -21.94 20.69
N ILE A 173 -48.58 -23.05 21.25
CA ILE A 173 -49.34 -23.06 22.49
C ILE A 173 -48.39 -22.75 23.65
N ASN A 174 -48.81 -21.92 24.62
CA ASN A 174 -48.15 -21.71 25.92
C ASN A 174 -46.63 -21.46 25.87
N ASN A 175 -46.19 -20.55 24.99
CA ASN A 175 -44.80 -20.09 24.83
C ASN A 175 -43.79 -21.17 24.47
N HIS A 176 -44.23 -22.25 23.81
CA HIS A 176 -43.31 -23.20 23.20
C HIS A 176 -42.74 -22.62 21.89
N THR A 177 -41.53 -23.02 21.50
CA THR A 177 -40.93 -22.69 20.19
C THR A 177 -41.08 -23.81 19.16
N SER A 178 -41.80 -24.87 19.54
CA SER A 178 -42.10 -26.00 18.66
C SER A 178 -43.51 -26.54 18.91
N VAL A 179 -44.11 -27.16 17.89
CA VAL A 179 -45.46 -27.73 17.98
C VAL A 179 -45.44 -29.04 18.79
N TRP A 180 -46.55 -29.36 19.44
CA TRP A 180 -46.73 -30.64 20.13
C TRP A 180 -46.57 -31.83 19.17
N GLY A 181 -45.77 -32.83 19.56
CA GLY A 181 -45.43 -33.98 18.68
C GLY A 181 -44.15 -33.78 17.87
N SER A 182 -43.47 -32.65 18.03
CA SER A 182 -42.13 -32.42 17.46
C SER A 182 -41.01 -33.19 18.16
N TYR A 183 -41.29 -33.82 19.31
CA TYR A 183 -40.38 -34.66 20.07
C TYR A 183 -41.01 -36.01 20.41
N TRP A 184 -40.22 -37.08 20.38
CA TRP A 184 -40.64 -38.44 20.69
C TRP A 184 -39.56 -39.15 21.50
N ARG A 185 -39.95 -39.76 22.62
CA ARG A 185 -39.07 -40.62 23.43
C ARG A 185 -39.91 -41.65 24.20
N ASP A 186 -39.44 -42.89 24.25
CA ASP A 186 -40.01 -44.00 25.05
C ASP A 186 -41.54 -44.13 24.97
N GLY A 187 -42.10 -44.03 23.76
CA GLY A 187 -43.54 -44.19 23.54
C GLY A 187 -44.38 -42.93 23.82
N ARG A 188 -43.75 -41.79 24.11
CA ARG A 188 -44.43 -40.52 24.45
C ARG A 188 -44.03 -39.41 23.48
N TRP A 189 -45.04 -38.68 23.01
CA TRP A 189 -44.87 -37.46 22.22
C TRP A 189 -44.74 -36.25 23.15
N GLY A 190 -43.91 -35.28 22.76
CA GLY A 190 -43.69 -34.05 23.50
C GLY A 190 -43.32 -32.87 22.62
N TYR A 191 -42.89 -31.78 23.25
CA TYR A 191 -42.39 -30.57 22.58
C TYR A 191 -40.87 -30.63 22.41
N ARG A 192 -40.33 -30.30 21.23
CA ARG A 192 -38.87 -30.28 20.96
C ARG A 192 -38.10 -29.23 21.76
N CYS A 193 -38.74 -28.11 22.07
CA CYS A 193 -38.10 -27.00 22.76
C CYS A 193 -37.80 -27.25 24.24
N CYS A 194 -38.63 -28.07 24.90
CA CYS A 194 -38.60 -28.26 26.35
C CYS A 194 -38.60 -29.74 26.77
N HIS A 195 -38.70 -30.67 25.79
CA HIS A 195 -38.85 -32.13 25.97
C HIS A 195 -39.98 -32.55 26.92
N GLN A 196 -40.98 -31.69 27.10
CA GLN A 196 -42.10 -31.96 28.00
C GLN A 196 -43.14 -32.86 27.32
N PHE A 197 -43.53 -33.94 28.01
CA PHE A 197 -44.52 -34.93 27.55
C PHE A 197 -45.96 -34.62 27.99
N LEU A 198 -46.25 -33.40 28.45
CA LEU A 198 -47.62 -32.97 28.78
C LEU A 198 -48.13 -31.91 27.80
N ARG A 199 -49.23 -32.22 27.11
CA ARG A 199 -49.83 -31.30 26.12
C ARG A 199 -50.40 -30.09 26.84
N ASN A 200 -50.15 -28.90 26.30
CA ASN A 200 -50.56 -27.60 26.87
C ASN A 200 -49.87 -27.24 28.20
N SER A 201 -48.74 -27.85 28.53
CA SER A 201 -47.87 -27.32 29.60
C SER A 201 -47.21 -26.02 29.16
N TYR A 202 -46.78 -25.17 30.10
CA TYR A 202 -45.92 -24.02 29.80
C TYR A 202 -44.50 -24.50 29.49
N CYS A 203 -43.81 -23.83 28.56
CA CYS A 203 -42.43 -24.21 28.23
C CYS A 203 -41.47 -23.86 29.38
N LEU A 204 -40.59 -24.82 29.71
CA LEU A 204 -39.53 -24.69 30.72
C LEU A 204 -38.19 -24.17 30.12
N GLY A 205 -38.18 -23.82 28.84
CA GLY A 205 -36.97 -23.57 28.05
C GLY A 205 -35.98 -24.75 28.04
N GLU A 206 -34.70 -24.42 27.88
CA GLU A 206 -33.58 -25.37 27.86
C GLU A 206 -33.44 -26.18 29.16
N GLN A 207 -33.99 -25.68 30.28
CA GLN A 207 -33.96 -26.37 31.57
C GLN A 207 -34.69 -27.72 31.53
N GLY A 208 -35.76 -27.83 30.73
CA GLY A 208 -36.46 -29.11 30.56
C GLY A 208 -35.59 -30.18 29.90
N ILE A 209 -34.73 -29.78 28.97
CA ILE A 209 -33.79 -30.68 28.28
C ILE A 209 -32.69 -31.13 29.26
N LEU A 210 -32.17 -30.21 30.08
CA LEU A 210 -31.14 -30.53 31.08
C LEU A 210 -31.66 -31.48 32.15
N VAL A 211 -32.89 -31.27 32.65
CA VAL A 211 -33.54 -32.17 33.62
C VAL A 211 -33.73 -33.56 33.03
N GLU A 212 -34.23 -33.65 31.81
CA GLU A 212 -34.42 -34.94 31.16
C GLU A 212 -33.09 -35.67 30.88
N GLN A 213 -32.04 -34.94 30.50
CA GLN A 213 -30.69 -35.51 30.33
C GLN A 213 -30.08 -35.99 31.66
N ALA A 214 -30.40 -35.31 32.77
CA ALA A 214 -29.95 -35.68 34.10
C ALA A 214 -30.73 -36.87 34.70
N GLU A 215 -32.04 -36.94 34.46
CA GLU A 215 -32.91 -38.03 34.95
C GLU A 215 -32.76 -39.31 34.13
N LEU A 216 -32.61 -39.19 32.81
CA LEU A 216 -32.58 -40.29 31.87
C LEU A 216 -31.33 -40.15 30.99
N GLY A 217 -30.23 -40.77 31.45
CA GLY A 217 -28.92 -40.75 30.79
C GLY A 217 -28.95 -41.06 29.27
N PRO A 218 -27.83 -40.84 28.57
CA PRO A 218 -27.79 -40.84 27.10
C PRO A 218 -28.27 -42.18 26.50
N ILE A 219 -29.15 -42.08 25.51
CA ILE A 219 -29.69 -43.21 24.76
C ILE A 219 -28.54 -43.95 24.06
N SER A 220 -28.27 -45.19 24.48
CA SER A 220 -27.38 -46.09 23.75
C SER A 220 -28.06 -46.55 22.46
N GLY A 221 -27.73 -45.89 21.35
CA GLY A 221 -28.01 -46.42 20.01
C GLY A 221 -28.97 -45.62 19.15
N ALA A 222 -28.58 -44.42 18.73
CA ALA A 222 -29.01 -43.85 17.46
C ALA A 222 -27.94 -42.87 16.97
N LYS A 223 -27.18 -43.25 15.94
CA LYS A 223 -26.33 -42.32 15.18
C LYS A 223 -27.24 -41.49 14.27
N TYR A 224 -27.44 -40.22 14.61
CA TYR A 224 -27.87 -39.20 13.65
C TYR A 224 -26.65 -38.34 13.28
N PRO A 225 -26.53 -37.87 12.03
CA PRO A 225 -25.42 -37.02 11.63
C PRO A 225 -25.52 -35.71 12.40
N SER A 226 -24.46 -35.39 13.14
CA SER A 226 -24.33 -34.08 13.79
C SER A 226 -24.20 -33.02 12.71
N ILE A 227 -25.14 -32.08 12.69
CA ILE A 227 -24.92 -30.78 12.06
C ILE A 227 -23.90 -30.07 12.95
N GLU A 228 -22.70 -29.85 12.41
CA GLU A 228 -21.63 -29.09 13.04
C GLU A 228 -22.10 -27.66 13.30
N GLN A 229 -22.66 -27.42 14.48
CA GLN A 229 -22.64 -26.10 15.08
C GLN A 229 -21.31 -25.96 15.79
N GLN A 230 -20.50 -25.04 15.26
CA GLN A 230 -19.25 -24.58 15.86
C GLN A 230 -19.52 -24.07 17.27
N LYS A 231 -19.47 -24.96 18.27
CA LYS A 231 -19.36 -24.61 19.67
C LYS A 231 -17.89 -24.33 19.95
N SER A 232 -17.62 -23.03 20.10
CA SER A 232 -16.49 -22.42 20.78
C SER A 232 -15.75 -23.39 21.72
N THR A 233 -14.55 -23.78 21.31
CA THR A 233 -13.58 -24.43 22.19
C THR A 233 -13.18 -23.44 23.28
N LYS A 234 -13.67 -23.72 24.49
CA LYS A 234 -12.95 -23.64 25.77
C LYS A 234 -11.66 -22.82 25.70
N THR A 235 -11.77 -21.54 26.05
CA THR A 235 -10.67 -20.62 26.33
C THR A 235 -9.74 -21.23 27.38
N LEU A 236 -8.58 -21.70 26.94
CA LEU A 236 -7.43 -21.90 27.82
C LEU A 236 -6.88 -20.51 28.14
N GLN A 237 -6.90 -20.16 29.42
CA GLN A 237 -6.27 -18.94 29.93
C GLN A 237 -4.79 -18.96 29.54
N PRO A 238 -4.25 -17.90 28.90
CA PRO A 238 -2.83 -17.82 28.60
C PRO A 238 -2.04 -17.74 29.91
N SER A 239 -0.92 -18.47 29.98
CA SER A 239 -0.05 -18.46 31.15
C SER A 239 0.39 -17.02 31.46
N SER A 240 0.56 -16.72 32.75
CA SER A 240 0.90 -15.38 33.27
C SER A 240 2.19 -14.80 32.69
N ALA A 241 3.03 -15.61 32.05
CA ALA A 241 4.24 -15.18 31.36
C ALA A 241 3.97 -14.47 30.01
N MET A 242 2.91 -14.83 29.28
CA MET A 242 2.54 -14.19 28.00
C MET A 242 1.79 -12.86 28.19
N GLN A 243 1.02 -12.74 29.28
CA GLN A 243 0.27 -11.52 29.59
C GLN A 243 1.19 -10.34 29.95
N ASN A 244 2.34 -10.62 30.58
CA ASN A 244 3.33 -9.62 30.97
C ASN A 244 4.18 -9.14 29.78
N ALA A 245 4.39 -9.98 28.76
CA ALA A 245 5.08 -9.57 27.54
C ALA A 245 4.23 -8.60 26.69
N ILE A 246 2.91 -8.75 26.71
CA ILE A 246 1.97 -7.91 25.93
C ILE A 246 1.69 -6.56 26.63
N LYS A 247 1.69 -6.51 27.97
CA LYS A 247 1.61 -5.23 28.71
C LYS A 247 2.82 -4.31 28.46
N ASN A 248 4.02 -4.88 28.33
CA ASN A 248 5.23 -4.10 28.03
C ASN A 248 5.27 -3.54 26.60
N VAL A 249 4.45 -4.08 25.67
CA VAL A 249 4.26 -3.51 24.32
C VAL A 249 3.32 -2.29 24.35
N PHE A 250 2.43 -2.20 25.34
CA PHE A 250 1.44 -1.11 25.44
C PHE A 250 1.98 0.12 26.20
N GLU A 251 2.79 -0.07 27.24
CA GLU A 251 3.38 1.03 28.04
C GLU A 251 4.55 1.76 27.33
N GLY A 252 5.07 1.23 26.22
CA GLY A 252 6.10 1.90 25.41
C GLY A 252 5.58 2.97 24.44
N SER A 253 4.28 3.27 24.44
CA SER A 253 3.66 4.20 23.47
C SER A 253 3.45 5.63 23.96
N GLU A 254 3.83 5.95 25.21
CA GLU A 254 3.93 7.33 25.68
C GLU A 254 5.36 7.87 25.53
N GLY A 255 5.85 7.98 24.29
CA GLY A 255 7.23 8.43 24.11
C GLY A 255 7.80 8.48 22.70
N SER A 256 7.01 8.67 21.64
CA SER A 256 7.57 9.15 20.37
C SER A 256 6.49 9.76 19.49
N SER A 257 6.41 11.10 19.50
CA SER A 257 5.55 11.86 18.63
C SER A 257 6.15 11.94 17.23
N CYS A 258 5.56 11.24 16.26
CA CYS A 258 5.74 11.55 14.84
C CYS A 258 4.36 11.86 14.25
N GLN A 259 4.06 13.15 14.21
CA GLN A 259 2.84 13.70 13.63
C GLN A 259 2.81 13.41 12.12
N VAL A 260 1.81 12.66 11.66
CA VAL A 260 1.34 12.77 10.28
C VAL A 260 -0.11 13.21 10.34
N LYS A 261 -0.33 14.48 9.96
CA LYS A 261 -1.64 15.07 9.80
C LYS A 261 -2.33 14.43 8.61
N GLN A 262 -3.50 13.89 8.85
CA GLN A 262 -4.51 13.55 7.86
C GLN A 262 -5.05 14.84 7.23
N ASN A 263 -5.30 14.79 5.92
CA ASN A 263 -6.37 15.56 5.29
C ASN A 263 -6.98 14.66 4.21
N GLU A 264 -8.25 14.31 4.42
CA GLU A 264 -9.20 13.77 3.45
C GLU A 264 -9.61 14.93 2.48
N LYS A 265 -10.10 14.80 1.23
CA LYS A 265 -11.14 13.93 0.64
C LYS A 265 -11.22 14.16 -0.89
N GLU A 266 -11.71 13.14 -1.60
CA GLU A 266 -12.65 13.14 -2.75
C GLU A 266 -12.23 13.42 -4.23
N GLU A 267 -12.41 12.34 -5.03
CA GLU A 267 -13.05 12.19 -6.37
C GLU A 267 -12.40 12.61 -7.73
N SER A 268 -12.05 11.57 -8.53
CA SER A 268 -12.47 11.30 -9.93
C SER A 268 -11.84 12.08 -11.14
N PRO A 269 -12.04 11.72 -12.44
CA PRO A 269 -11.09 10.89 -13.22
C PRO A 269 -10.77 11.40 -14.66
N TYR A 270 -9.53 11.29 -15.18
CA TYR A 270 -9.30 11.12 -16.66
C TYR A 270 -7.87 10.68 -17.06
N ALA A 271 -7.82 9.56 -17.80
CA ALA A 271 -7.00 9.21 -18.98
C ALA A 271 -5.44 9.30 -19.03
N LYS A 272 -4.85 8.10 -19.25
CA LYS A 272 -3.94 7.66 -20.35
C LYS A 272 -2.62 8.46 -20.55
N SER A 273 -1.43 7.86 -20.59
CA SER A 273 -1.07 6.74 -21.47
C SER A 273 0.44 6.38 -21.44
N VAL A 274 0.73 5.09 -21.73
CA VAL A 274 1.92 4.42 -22.37
C VAL A 274 3.36 4.69 -21.86
N ALA A 275 4.30 3.74 -21.78
CA ALA A 275 4.37 2.30 -22.07
C ALA A 275 5.68 1.71 -21.46
N ASN A 276 5.59 0.45 -21.04
CA ASN A 276 6.56 -0.66 -20.99
C ASN A 276 8.06 -0.44 -21.29
N SER A 277 8.93 -1.06 -20.49
CA SER A 277 9.34 -2.47 -20.70
C SER A 277 10.32 -2.99 -19.64
N ASN A 278 9.92 -4.09 -18.98
CA ASN A 278 10.64 -5.24 -18.42
C ASN A 278 12.15 -5.15 -18.15
N SER A 279 12.57 -5.57 -16.95
CA SER A 279 13.25 -6.86 -16.75
C SER A 279 13.54 -7.06 -15.27
N ASP A 280 13.16 -8.23 -14.79
CA ASP A 280 13.56 -8.82 -13.52
C ASP A 280 15.08 -8.76 -13.34
N ASN A 281 15.51 -8.40 -12.13
CA ASN A 281 16.40 -9.25 -11.35
C ASN A 281 16.37 -8.80 -9.89
N GLU A 282 16.05 -9.77 -9.05
CA GLU A 282 16.21 -9.76 -7.61
C GLU A 282 17.70 -9.69 -7.27
N GLU A 283 18.07 -8.79 -6.38
CA GLU A 283 19.25 -8.93 -5.54
C GLU A 283 18.78 -8.66 -4.11
N GLU A 284 18.57 -9.76 -3.38
CA GLU A 284 18.60 -9.77 -1.93
C GLU A 284 20.00 -9.34 -1.47
N SER A 285 20.01 -8.40 -0.53
CA SER A 285 21.15 -8.09 0.31
C SER A 285 20.79 -8.51 1.72
N GLU A 286 21.36 -9.61 2.20
CA GLU A 286 21.69 -9.74 3.61
C GLU A 286 23.19 -10.00 3.70
N ASP A 287 23.84 -9.08 4.43
CA ASP A 287 25.19 -9.21 4.92
C ASP A 287 25.26 -10.43 5.83
N ASP A 288 26.08 -11.43 5.46
CA ASP A 288 26.55 -12.45 6.38
C ASP A 288 28.07 -12.34 6.54
N GLU A 289 28.49 -12.64 7.75
CA GLU A 289 29.76 -12.26 8.35
C GLU A 289 30.95 -12.95 7.66
N ASN A 290 32.10 -12.25 7.70
CA ASN A 290 33.38 -12.71 7.19
C ASN A 290 33.74 -14.12 7.72
N ALA A 291 33.68 -15.11 6.84
CA ALA A 291 34.49 -16.31 6.89
C ALA A 291 35.33 -16.36 5.63
N GLU A 292 36.63 -16.09 5.76
CA GLU A 292 37.61 -16.36 4.70
C GLU A 292 37.76 -17.88 4.56
N ASP A 293 36.85 -18.48 3.79
CA ASP A 293 37.05 -19.84 3.30
C ASP A 293 37.94 -19.75 2.05
N ASP A 294 39.24 -19.96 2.26
CA ASP A 294 40.22 -20.17 1.19
C ASP A 294 39.87 -21.46 0.43
N ILE A 295 39.02 -21.33 -0.59
CA ILE A 295 38.73 -22.40 -1.55
C ILE A 295 39.86 -22.37 -2.58
N GLU A 296 40.82 -23.29 -2.46
CA GLU A 296 41.78 -23.59 -3.53
C GLU A 296 41.02 -24.11 -4.75
N LEU A 297 40.68 -23.19 -5.67
CA LEU A 297 40.19 -23.51 -7.01
C LEU A 297 41.39 -23.72 -7.94
N ASP A 298 41.30 -24.71 -8.83
CA ASP A 298 42.33 -25.01 -9.83
C ASP A 298 42.64 -23.75 -10.69
N GLU A 299 43.91 -23.54 -11.07
CA GLU A 299 44.39 -22.34 -11.81
C GLU A 299 43.63 -22.02 -13.12
N GLU A 300 42.93 -23.01 -13.70
CA GLU A 300 42.09 -22.81 -14.88
C GLU A 300 40.73 -22.18 -14.57
N GLU A 301 40.14 -22.48 -13.41
CA GLU A 301 38.81 -22.00 -13.03
C GLU A 301 38.86 -20.53 -12.57
N LEU A 302 39.93 -20.14 -11.86
CA LEU A 302 40.22 -18.74 -11.51
C LEU A 302 40.40 -17.86 -12.76
N ARG A 303 41.11 -18.36 -13.78
CA ARG A 303 41.31 -17.61 -15.05
C ARG A 303 40.00 -17.40 -15.81
N LEU A 304 39.12 -18.39 -15.81
CA LEU A 304 37.78 -18.27 -16.42
C LEU A 304 36.91 -17.26 -15.66
N TYR A 305 36.99 -17.23 -14.34
CA TYR A 305 36.27 -16.27 -13.51
C TYR A 305 36.76 -14.83 -13.72
N GLU A 306 38.08 -14.62 -13.78
CA GLU A 306 38.68 -13.32 -14.09
C GLU A 306 38.30 -12.82 -15.50
N GLU A 307 38.29 -13.72 -16.49
CA GLU A 307 37.88 -13.39 -17.86
C GLU A 307 36.39 -12.99 -17.93
N GLN A 308 35.53 -13.66 -17.15
CA GLN A 308 34.11 -13.29 -17.02
C GLN A 308 33.95 -11.88 -16.43
N LEU A 309 34.68 -11.56 -15.37
CA LEU A 309 34.68 -10.23 -14.75
C LEU A 309 35.18 -9.14 -15.72
N GLU A 310 36.21 -9.42 -16.51
CA GLU A 310 36.68 -8.50 -17.54
C GLU A 310 35.65 -8.27 -18.65
N ASN A 311 34.98 -9.33 -19.10
CA ASN A 311 33.96 -9.26 -20.13
C ASN A 311 32.74 -8.46 -19.65
N GLU A 312 32.35 -8.61 -18.38
CA GLU A 312 31.34 -7.76 -17.76
C GLU A 312 31.76 -6.29 -17.69
N LYS A 313 33.00 -6.00 -17.27
CA LYS A 313 33.54 -4.63 -17.24
C LYS A 313 33.53 -4.02 -18.63
N LYS A 314 33.94 -4.75 -19.67
CA LYS A 314 33.92 -4.31 -21.07
C LYS A 314 32.49 -4.04 -21.57
N LYS A 315 31.51 -4.86 -21.16
CA LYS A 315 30.08 -4.66 -21.48
C LYS A 315 29.52 -3.39 -20.81
N LYS A 316 29.81 -3.18 -19.52
CA LYS A 316 29.44 -1.97 -18.77
C LYS A 316 30.00 -0.70 -19.42
N LEU A 317 31.27 -0.73 -19.83
CA LEU A 317 31.95 0.41 -20.49
C LEU A 317 31.37 0.72 -21.88
N ARG A 318 30.97 -0.32 -22.64
CA ARG A 318 30.27 -0.15 -23.94
C ARG A 318 28.88 0.47 -23.76
N ASP A 319 28.13 0.03 -22.74
CA ASP A 319 26.81 0.59 -22.44
C ASP A 319 26.87 2.02 -21.94
N GLU A 320 27.91 2.37 -21.16
CA GLU A 320 28.16 3.73 -20.72
C GLU A 320 28.48 4.67 -21.91
N LYS A 321 29.35 4.27 -22.84
CA LYS A 321 29.60 5.01 -24.09
C LYS A 321 28.32 5.20 -24.91
N ARG A 322 27.43 4.20 -24.95
CA ARG A 322 26.12 4.28 -25.62
C ARG A 322 25.17 5.25 -24.91
N ARG A 323 25.19 5.30 -23.58
CA ARG A 323 24.42 6.27 -22.77
C ARG A 323 24.96 7.70 -22.96
N GLU A 324 26.28 7.87 -23.02
CA GLU A 324 26.92 9.17 -23.20
C GLU A 324 26.65 9.76 -24.59
N THR A 325 26.70 8.95 -25.65
CA THR A 325 26.33 9.37 -27.01
C THR A 325 24.85 9.75 -27.11
N LYS A 326 23.93 9.03 -26.43
CA LYS A 326 22.51 9.42 -26.32
C LYS A 326 22.35 10.74 -25.57
N ARG A 327 23.11 10.98 -24.49
CA ARG A 327 23.12 12.25 -23.74
C ARG A 327 23.61 13.41 -24.62
N LYS A 328 24.70 13.25 -25.38
CA LYS A 328 25.19 14.24 -26.35
C LYS A 328 24.15 14.56 -27.43
N LYS A 329 23.48 13.55 -27.99
CA LYS A 329 22.38 13.76 -28.96
C LYS A 329 21.21 14.55 -28.36
N ARG A 330 20.82 14.27 -27.11
CA ARG A 330 19.77 15.03 -26.39
C ARG A 330 20.19 16.48 -26.13
N LYS A 331 21.43 16.73 -25.71
CA LYS A 331 21.98 18.08 -25.53
C LYS A 331 21.95 18.88 -26.83
N ASN A 332 22.47 18.33 -27.93
CA ASN A 332 22.46 18.98 -29.24
C ASN A 332 21.03 19.24 -29.75
N LYS A 333 20.07 18.35 -29.47
CA LYS A 333 18.65 18.57 -29.81
C LYS A 333 18.03 19.71 -28.99
N LYS A 334 18.38 19.82 -27.70
CA LYS A 334 17.93 20.90 -26.80
C LYS A 334 18.53 22.25 -27.23
N GLU A 335 19.81 22.28 -27.61
CA GLU A 335 20.47 23.48 -28.16
C GLU A 335 19.87 23.92 -29.49
N LYS A 336 19.66 23.01 -30.43
CA LYS A 336 18.95 23.32 -31.69
C LYS A 336 17.53 23.82 -31.46
N ALA A 337 16.83 23.29 -30.45
CA ALA A 337 15.50 23.76 -30.07
C ALA A 337 15.55 25.16 -29.42
N LYS A 338 16.57 25.47 -28.62
CA LYS A 338 16.81 26.82 -28.08
C LYS A 338 17.10 27.82 -29.20
N GLN A 339 18.03 27.49 -30.12
CA GLN A 339 18.33 28.34 -31.29
C GLN A 339 17.08 28.61 -32.14
N ARG A 340 16.25 27.59 -32.40
CA ARG A 340 14.96 27.76 -33.10
C ARG A 340 13.98 28.66 -32.34
N LYS A 341 13.94 28.59 -31.01
CA LYS A 341 13.13 29.47 -30.17
C LYS A 341 13.67 30.90 -30.21
N ASP A 342 14.98 31.10 -30.15
CA ASP A 342 15.62 32.42 -30.22
C ASP A 342 15.42 33.07 -31.60
N ASP A 343 15.51 32.30 -32.69
CA ASP A 343 15.18 32.76 -34.04
C ASP A 343 13.68 33.09 -34.18
N GLY A 344 12.81 32.31 -33.54
CA GLY A 344 11.37 32.60 -33.44
C GLY A 344 11.05 33.86 -32.64
N VAL A 345 11.80 34.13 -31.57
CA VAL A 345 11.69 35.35 -30.74
C VAL A 345 12.23 36.56 -31.50
N LYS A 346 13.33 36.45 -32.25
CA LYS A 346 13.83 37.51 -33.15
C LYS A 346 12.81 37.84 -34.25
N ARG A 347 12.17 36.82 -34.84
CA ARG A 347 11.07 37.00 -35.82
C ARG A 347 9.82 37.65 -35.20
N LYS A 348 9.48 37.33 -33.95
CA LYS A 348 8.38 37.98 -33.20
C LYS A 348 8.71 39.41 -32.79
N ARG A 349 9.95 39.72 -32.42
CA ARG A 349 10.41 41.09 -32.11
C ARG A 349 10.32 42.04 -33.32
N ARG A 350 10.55 41.55 -34.54
CA ARG A 350 10.32 42.34 -35.77
C ARG A 350 8.83 42.60 -36.08
N ARG A 351 7.89 41.89 -35.46
CA ARG A 351 6.44 42.07 -35.65
C ARG A 351 5.77 42.87 -34.52
N LYS A 352 6.53 43.31 -33.52
CA LYS A 352 5.99 43.90 -32.28
C LYS A 352 6.68 45.22 -31.93
N SER A 353 6.85 46.07 -32.94
CA SER A 353 7.05 47.51 -32.78
C SER A 353 5.71 48.22 -33.00
N SER A 354 4.77 47.99 -32.08
CA SER A 354 3.62 48.83 -31.75
C SER A 354 2.98 48.27 -30.49
N SER A 355 2.57 49.16 -29.59
CA SER A 355 2.00 48.93 -28.25
C SER A 355 2.98 48.55 -27.12
N SER A 356 3.06 49.50 -26.19
CA SER A 356 3.66 49.50 -24.85
C SER A 356 2.93 48.60 -23.85
N SER A 357 3.67 47.98 -22.92
CA SER A 357 3.74 48.35 -21.48
C SER A 357 3.95 47.15 -20.54
N SER A 358 4.89 47.36 -19.60
CA SER A 358 4.99 46.82 -18.23
C SER A 358 4.99 45.31 -17.99
N SER A 359 6.17 44.79 -17.61
CA SER A 359 6.28 43.82 -16.52
C SER A 359 7.72 43.79 -15.96
N ASN A 360 7.78 43.75 -14.63
CA ASN A 360 8.97 43.81 -13.79
C ASN A 360 10.05 42.81 -14.19
N SER A 361 11.24 43.33 -14.45
CA SER A 361 12.49 42.59 -14.53
C SER A 361 13.07 42.45 -13.13
N ASN A 362 13.01 41.24 -12.55
CA ASN A 362 13.96 40.86 -11.51
C ASN A 362 15.32 40.73 -12.19
N SER A 363 16.12 41.78 -12.08
CA SER A 363 17.54 41.76 -12.33
C SER A 363 18.18 40.85 -11.27
N ASP A 364 18.74 39.72 -11.71
CA ASP A 364 19.83 39.06 -10.99
C ASP A 364 20.96 40.08 -10.89
N GLU A 365 20.95 40.84 -9.80
CA GLU A 365 22.11 41.57 -9.34
C GLU A 365 23.15 40.52 -8.95
N GLU A 366 24.23 40.43 -9.73
CA GLU A 366 25.46 39.86 -9.23
C GLU A 366 25.84 40.68 -7.99
N LYS A 367 25.58 40.12 -6.81
CA LYS A 367 26.17 40.58 -5.56
C LYS A 367 27.68 40.35 -5.66
N GLU A 368 28.38 41.35 -6.16
CA GLU A 368 29.73 41.59 -5.69
C GLU A 368 29.68 41.91 -4.18
N ASP A 369 30.77 41.55 -3.50
CA ASP A 369 31.14 41.97 -2.13
C ASP A 369 30.59 41.10 -0.97
N SER A 370 31.33 40.70 0.07
CA SER A 370 32.70 40.92 0.54
C SER A 370 33.07 39.68 1.36
N THR A 371 34.03 38.88 0.94
CA THR A 371 34.74 37.96 1.84
C THR A 371 36.20 38.16 1.48
N SER A 372 36.83 39.10 2.18
CA SER A 372 38.25 39.43 2.02
C SER A 372 39.10 38.20 2.28
N ASP A 373 40.22 38.08 1.56
CA ASP A 373 41.21 36.98 1.65
C ASP A 373 41.68 36.68 3.10
N GLU A 374 41.45 37.59 4.04
CA GLU A 374 41.61 37.43 5.49
C GLU A 374 40.79 36.27 6.11
N ASP A 375 39.70 35.83 5.46
CA ASP A 375 38.79 34.80 6.01
C ASP A 375 39.26 33.35 5.77
N LEU A 376 40.28 33.15 4.95
CA LEU A 376 40.80 31.82 4.57
C LEU A 376 42.02 31.37 5.39
N SER A 377 42.51 32.21 6.32
CA SER A 377 43.78 32.01 7.03
C SER A 377 43.67 31.31 8.39
N PHE A 378 42.46 30.99 8.87
CA PHE A 378 42.27 30.43 10.22
C PHE A 378 42.16 28.89 10.28
N ALA A 379 41.98 28.22 9.13
CA ALA A 379 41.71 26.78 9.09
C ALA A 379 42.97 25.89 8.95
N SER A 380 44.16 26.48 8.79
CA SER A 380 45.40 25.72 8.70
C SER A 380 46.52 26.49 9.37
N GLY A 381 47.03 25.97 10.49
CA GLY A 381 48.24 26.49 11.15
C GLY A 381 49.53 26.31 10.33
N SER A 382 49.46 26.30 8.99
CA SER A 382 50.60 26.12 8.11
C SER A 382 50.43 26.91 6.81
N ASN A 383 51.50 27.62 6.40
CA ASN A 383 51.59 28.42 5.17
C ASN A 383 51.59 27.55 3.89
N LYS A 384 50.56 26.74 3.64
CA LYS A 384 50.37 26.04 2.36
C LYS A 384 49.38 26.81 1.49
N LYS A 385 49.84 27.20 0.30
CA LYS A 385 48.98 27.83 -0.72
C LYS A 385 47.98 26.80 -1.24
N PHE A 386 46.77 26.80 -0.72
CA PHE A 386 45.67 25.99 -1.26
C PHE A 386 45.40 26.34 -2.72
N SER A 387 45.03 25.34 -3.53
CA SER A 387 44.61 25.54 -4.91
C SER A 387 43.42 26.51 -4.96
N LYS A 388 43.32 27.31 -6.04
CA LYS A 388 42.21 28.27 -6.21
C LYS A 388 40.84 27.58 -6.16
N GLU A 389 40.79 26.32 -6.60
CA GLU A 389 39.59 25.48 -6.60
C GLU A 389 39.17 25.08 -5.18
N LEU A 390 40.12 24.67 -4.32
CA LEU A 390 39.82 24.31 -2.94
C LEU A 390 39.40 25.53 -2.11
N LYS A 391 40.01 26.70 -2.34
CA LYS A 391 39.56 27.96 -1.72
C LYS A 391 38.12 28.31 -2.12
N LYS A 392 37.76 28.09 -3.39
CA LYS A 392 36.40 28.31 -3.91
C LYS A 392 35.41 27.31 -3.29
N ALA A 393 35.79 26.05 -3.12
CA ALA A 393 34.98 25.02 -2.46
C ALA A 393 34.75 25.31 -0.97
N ILE A 394 35.80 25.72 -0.23
CA ILE A 394 35.68 26.15 1.17
C ILE A 394 34.70 27.33 1.30
N LYS A 395 34.82 28.33 0.42
CA LYS A 395 33.92 29.49 0.41
C LYS A 395 32.47 29.07 0.16
N LYS A 396 32.26 28.19 -0.83
CA LYS A 396 30.94 27.63 -1.15
C LYS A 396 30.34 26.90 0.07
N GLN A 397 31.10 26.05 0.74
CA GLN A 397 30.65 25.31 1.93
C GLN A 397 30.27 26.25 3.09
N LEU A 398 31.03 27.32 3.31
CA LEU A 398 30.74 28.31 4.35
C LEU A 398 29.47 29.12 4.04
N ASP A 399 29.24 29.47 2.78
CA ASP A 399 28.04 30.19 2.34
C ASP A 399 26.80 29.28 2.38
N GLU A 400 26.91 28.00 2.02
CA GLU A 400 25.82 27.02 2.18
C GLU A 400 25.45 26.80 3.66
N ARG A 401 26.45 26.66 4.54
CA ARG A 401 26.22 26.56 5.99
C ARG A 401 25.54 27.81 6.55
N ARG A 402 25.87 28.98 6.02
CA ARG A 402 25.23 30.26 6.38
C ARG A 402 23.77 30.29 5.94
N GLN A 403 23.50 29.97 4.68
CA GLN A 403 22.14 29.91 4.13
C GLN A 403 21.29 28.88 4.89
N GLY A 404 21.85 27.73 5.25
CA GLY A 404 21.18 26.71 6.07
C GLY A 404 20.77 27.23 7.45
N LYS A 405 21.66 27.99 8.13
CA LYS A 405 21.34 28.63 9.43
C LYS A 405 20.23 29.68 9.28
N GLU A 406 20.29 30.52 8.24
CA GLU A 406 19.27 31.54 7.96
C GLU A 406 17.91 30.91 7.63
N VAL A 407 17.89 29.82 6.86
CA VAL A 407 16.66 29.06 6.57
C VAL A 407 16.12 28.34 7.82
N ALA A 408 16.98 27.84 8.71
CA ALA A 408 16.55 27.21 9.96
C ALA A 408 15.93 28.23 10.93
N GLU A 409 16.46 29.46 10.98
CA GLU A 409 15.96 30.57 11.78
C GLU A 409 14.64 31.14 11.23
N MET A 410 14.47 31.09 9.89
CA MET A 410 13.17 31.33 9.26
C MET A 410 12.19 30.22 9.70
N GLY A 411 11.16 30.60 10.47
CA GLY A 411 10.15 29.66 10.97
C GLY A 411 9.50 28.83 9.86
N GLU A 412 8.96 27.65 10.21
CA GLU A 412 8.48 26.62 9.27
C GLU A 412 7.62 27.12 8.11
N ARG A 413 6.75 28.10 8.36
CA ARG A 413 5.85 28.67 7.35
C ARG A 413 6.56 29.56 6.33
N LYS A 414 7.68 30.17 6.71
CA LYS A 414 8.48 31.07 5.86
C LYS A 414 9.60 30.34 5.12
N ARG A 415 9.91 29.10 5.52
CA ARG A 415 10.81 28.24 4.75
C ARG A 415 10.18 27.93 3.41
N LYS A 416 10.98 28.07 2.34
CA LYS A 416 10.55 27.70 1.00
C LYS A 416 10.31 26.18 0.98
N PHE A 417 9.06 25.74 0.81
CA PHE A 417 8.73 24.32 0.63
C PHE A 417 9.29 23.82 -0.70
N HIS A 418 10.42 23.13 -0.72
CA HIS A 418 10.95 22.44 -1.91
C HIS A 418 11.48 21.09 -1.41
N SER A 419 10.87 19.92 -1.69
CA SER A 419 10.73 19.25 -2.99
C SER A 419 12.06 19.16 -3.76
N GLY A 420 13.10 18.63 -3.11
CA GLY A 420 14.44 18.43 -3.70
C GLY A 420 14.50 17.37 -4.81
N LEU A 421 13.51 17.32 -5.70
CA LEU A 421 13.45 16.34 -6.78
C LEU A 421 13.95 16.88 -8.13
N ASP A 422 14.06 18.21 -8.31
CA ASP A 422 14.23 18.79 -9.65
C ASP A 422 15.46 19.69 -9.88
N ASP A 423 16.32 19.91 -8.87
CA ASP A 423 17.55 20.70 -9.07
C ASP A 423 18.79 19.79 -9.19
N GLU A 424 19.68 20.13 -10.12
CA GLU A 424 20.94 19.46 -10.53
C GLU A 424 21.98 19.26 -9.38
N THR A 425 21.59 19.33 -8.11
CA THR A 425 22.46 19.30 -6.93
C THR A 425 22.62 17.94 -6.26
N THR A 426 22.06 16.86 -6.80
CA THR A 426 22.44 15.46 -6.44
C THR A 426 23.64 14.97 -7.24
N GLN A 427 24.59 15.87 -7.53
CA GLN A 427 25.88 15.47 -8.05
C GLN A 427 26.71 14.96 -6.87
N LYS A 428 27.15 13.68 -6.92
CA LYS A 428 28.00 13.07 -5.89
C LYS A 428 29.14 14.06 -5.55
N PRO A 429 29.31 14.49 -4.29
CA PRO A 429 30.28 15.51 -3.93
C PRO A 429 31.66 15.19 -4.49
N SER A 430 32.27 16.18 -5.15
CA SER A 430 33.63 16.11 -5.68
C SER A 430 34.63 15.85 -4.54
N GLU A 431 35.78 15.25 -4.84
CA GLU A 431 36.86 15.06 -3.86
C GLU A 431 37.29 16.38 -3.22
N ILE A 432 37.30 17.47 -4.00
CA ILE A 432 37.63 18.83 -3.52
C ILE A 432 36.53 19.35 -2.57
N ASP A 433 35.26 19.04 -2.85
CA ASP A 433 34.15 19.43 -1.99
C ASP A 433 34.17 18.63 -0.68
N ARG A 434 34.56 17.36 -0.73
CA ARG A 434 34.76 16.51 0.46
C ARG A 434 35.93 16.98 1.32
N GLU A 435 37.04 17.37 0.70
CA GLU A 435 38.18 17.95 1.40
C GLU A 435 37.80 19.30 2.06
N ALA A 436 37.06 20.15 1.35
CA ALA A 436 36.54 21.40 1.90
C ALA A 436 35.58 21.17 3.08
N TYR A 437 34.69 20.17 3.01
CA TYR A 437 33.82 19.79 4.11
C TYR A 437 34.63 19.34 5.33
N ASN A 438 35.63 18.48 5.13
CA ASN A 438 36.48 17.99 6.21
C ASN A 438 37.29 19.13 6.86
N LEU A 439 37.76 20.11 6.09
CA LEU A 439 38.49 21.28 6.59
C LEU A 439 37.61 22.30 7.33
N THR A 440 36.30 22.32 7.08
CA THR A 440 35.36 23.29 7.68
C THR A 440 34.45 22.70 8.75
N ARG A 441 34.49 21.38 8.96
CA ARG A 441 33.67 20.68 9.96
C ARG A 441 34.14 21.01 11.38
N ILE A 442 33.24 21.55 12.18
CA ILE A 442 33.42 21.72 13.63
C ILE A 442 32.66 20.58 14.31
N HIS A 443 33.34 19.81 15.18
CA HIS A 443 32.67 18.76 15.94
C HIS A 443 32.00 19.35 17.18
N SER A 444 30.80 18.90 17.50
CA SER A 444 30.07 19.33 18.72
C SER A 444 30.78 19.02 20.05
N ALA A 445 31.78 18.13 20.02
CA ALA A 445 32.55 17.70 21.19
C ALA A 445 33.87 18.47 21.33
N ASP A 446 34.20 19.35 20.38
CA ASP A 446 35.36 20.24 20.50
C ASP A 446 35.06 21.29 21.59
N PRO A 447 35.89 21.41 22.64
CA PRO A 447 35.70 22.41 23.70
C PRO A 447 35.68 23.86 23.19
N MET A 448 36.23 24.13 21.99
CA MET A 448 36.16 25.44 21.35
C MET A 448 34.98 25.62 20.37
N ALA A 449 34.16 24.60 20.12
CA ALA A 449 33.07 24.66 19.15
C ALA A 449 32.12 25.84 19.42
N LYS A 450 31.70 26.02 20.68
CA LYS A 450 30.82 27.11 21.10
C LYS A 450 31.44 28.50 20.83
N MET A 451 32.74 28.65 21.08
CA MET A 451 33.46 29.90 20.81
C MET A 451 33.54 30.20 19.30
N MET A 452 33.71 29.17 18.48
CA MET A 452 33.76 29.32 17.02
C MET A 452 32.38 29.69 16.45
N GLU A 453 31.31 29.06 16.96
CA GLU A 453 29.94 29.41 16.61
C GLU A 453 29.57 30.83 17.04
N GLU A 454 29.96 31.26 18.25
CA GLU A 454 29.71 32.61 18.74
C GLU A 454 30.45 33.67 17.90
N LYS A 455 31.69 33.39 17.49
CA LYS A 455 32.44 34.25 16.56
C LYS A 455 31.73 34.36 15.21
N GLU A 456 31.19 33.26 14.69
CA GLU A 456 30.40 33.27 13.44
C GLU A 456 29.13 34.11 13.59
N GLN A 457 28.39 33.97 14.69
CA GLN A 457 27.19 34.78 14.96
C GLN A 457 27.52 36.28 15.06
N LYS A 458 28.62 36.63 15.75
CA LYS A 458 29.12 38.02 15.82
C LYS A 458 29.52 38.57 14.43
N ARG A 459 29.99 37.72 13.52
CA ARG A 459 30.29 38.10 12.13
C ARG A 459 29.03 38.32 11.31
N MET A 460 28.05 37.42 11.44
CA MET A 460 26.76 37.52 10.77
C MET A 460 26.01 38.80 11.17
N THR A 461 25.94 39.09 12.47
CA THR A 461 25.30 40.31 13.00
C THR A 461 26.03 41.59 12.59
N LYS A 462 27.37 41.59 12.54
CA LYS A 462 28.15 42.73 12.00
C LYS A 462 27.88 42.95 10.51
N LYS A 463 27.70 41.87 9.73
CA LYS A 463 27.40 41.96 8.30
C LYS A 463 25.97 42.45 8.05
N ALA A 464 25.00 42.01 8.84
CA ALA A 464 23.61 42.48 8.81
C ALA A 464 23.43 43.95 9.24
N LYS A 465 24.40 44.53 9.98
CA LYS A 465 24.41 45.97 10.30
C LYS A 465 25.10 46.84 9.24
N LYS A 466 25.81 46.22 8.28
CA LYS A 466 26.62 46.89 7.26
C LYS A 466 25.96 46.93 5.88
N GLY A 467 25.02 46.01 5.61
CA GLY A 467 24.09 46.08 4.48
C GLY A 467 22.73 46.51 4.97
#